data_AF-A0AAD6CTA7-F1
#
_entry.id   AF-A0AAD6CTA7-F1
#
_cell.length_a   1.000
_cell.length_b   1.000
_cell.length_c   1.000
_cell.angle_alpha   90.00
_cell.angle_beta   90.00
_cell.angle_gamma   90.00
#
_symmetry.space_group_name_H-M   'P 1'
#
loop_
_entity.id
_entity.type
_entity.pdbx_description
1 polymer ?
#
loop_
_entity_poly.entity_id
_entity_poly.type
_entity_poly.pdbx_seq_one_letter_code
_entity_poly.pdbx_strand_id
1 'polypeptide(L)'
;MNAIHPQDLPDRTLAAVISGFGLSYFLLFTLQFLLFHFPSVQDDIPEGLAVIAFSVGVMLWYLGVFLHQIFRASDESSTANQLKVQAGALFLNCTATIPAIVFLFPSQPWLQLGYTSALVVIAIGSLPQKLLCDVNNQKCPDTSFVQLASVFMLSLTPIIHGLAEPVTSASPLAIAFGRLVVVGSLSFALYLLQPLERIGFVRLWKFSLHVMYMMLTYSLVAYSKAVLQAAVARMP
;
A
#
# COMPACT_ATOMS: atom_id res chain seq x y z
N MET A 1 0.10 -0.38 -35.89
CA MET A 1 -0.62 -1.52 -35.28
C MET A 1 0.41 -2.34 -34.53
N ASN A 2 0.50 -2.13 -33.20
CA ASN A 2 1.50 -2.82 -32.38
C ASN A 2 1.02 -4.24 -32.09
N ALA A 3 1.81 -5.23 -32.50
CA ALA A 3 1.55 -6.62 -32.21
C ALA A 3 1.63 -6.85 -30.70
N ILE A 4 0.51 -7.26 -30.10
CA ILE A 4 0.45 -7.74 -28.72
C ILE A 4 1.18 -9.09 -28.72
N HIS A 5 2.30 -9.20 -28.00
CA HIS A 5 2.93 -10.51 -27.81
C HIS A 5 1.93 -11.44 -27.11
N PRO A 6 1.66 -12.65 -27.63
CA PRO A 6 0.61 -13.55 -27.10
C PRO A 6 0.85 -13.99 -25.64
N GLN A 7 2.05 -13.77 -25.10
CA GLN A 7 2.45 -14.12 -23.74
C GLN A 7 2.16 -13.02 -22.71
N ASP A 8 1.95 -11.77 -23.15
CA ASP A 8 1.66 -10.63 -22.26
C ASP A 8 0.18 -10.57 -21.85
N LEU A 9 -0.70 -11.24 -22.60
CA LEU A 9 -2.14 -11.22 -22.38
C LEU A 9 -2.56 -11.83 -21.03
N PRO A 10 -2.15 -13.07 -20.67
CA PRO A 10 -2.58 -13.68 -19.41
C PRO A 10 -2.07 -12.94 -18.17
N ASP A 11 -0.84 -12.42 -18.19
CA ASP A 11 -0.26 -11.63 -17.10
C ASP A 11 -1.04 -10.31 -16.89
N ARG A 12 -1.40 -9.63 -17.99
CA ARG A 12 -2.24 -8.41 -17.92
C ARG A 12 -3.64 -8.72 -17.40
N THR A 13 -4.25 -9.81 -17.88
CA THR A 13 -5.59 -10.21 -17.46
C THR A 13 -5.64 -10.54 -15.98
N LEU A 14 -4.68 -11.32 -15.46
CA LEU A 14 -4.68 -11.71 -14.05
C LEU A 14 -4.52 -10.49 -13.13
N ALA A 15 -3.58 -9.59 -13.44
CA ALA A 15 -3.41 -8.36 -12.66
C ALA A 15 -4.62 -7.42 -12.75
N ALA A 16 -5.26 -7.32 -13.92
CA ALA A 16 -6.50 -6.55 -14.09
C ALA A 16 -7.66 -7.15 -13.28
N VAL A 17 -7.78 -8.47 -13.25
CA VAL A 17 -8.80 -9.19 -12.46
C VAL A 17 -8.60 -8.96 -10.96
N ILE A 18 -7.36 -9.15 -10.46
CA ILE A 18 -7.04 -8.88 -9.05
C ILE A 18 -7.37 -7.43 -8.68
N SER A 19 -6.99 -6.49 -9.55
CA SER A 19 -7.22 -5.06 -9.31
C SER A 19 -8.70 -4.69 -9.38
N GLY A 20 -9.45 -5.31 -10.29
CA GLY A 20 -10.90 -5.14 -10.38
C GLY A 20 -11.61 -5.62 -9.13
N PHE A 21 -11.29 -6.83 -8.65
CA PHE A 21 -11.86 -7.36 -7.41
C PHE A 21 -11.48 -6.52 -6.19
N GLY A 22 -10.22 -6.10 -6.09
CA GLY A 22 -9.76 -5.22 -5.02
C GLY A 22 -10.48 -3.87 -5.03
N LEU A 23 -10.62 -3.25 -6.20
CA LEU A 23 -11.35 -1.99 -6.37
C LEU A 23 -12.83 -2.13 -5.97
N SER A 24 -13.51 -3.16 -6.47
CA SER A 24 -14.91 -3.42 -6.14
C SER A 24 -15.10 -3.67 -4.64
N TYR A 25 -14.22 -4.44 -4.01
CA TYR A 25 -14.27 -4.66 -2.57
C TYR A 25 -14.14 -3.36 -1.78
N PHE A 26 -13.13 -2.54 -2.08
CA PHE A 26 -12.91 -1.30 -1.34
C PHE A 26 -13.99 -0.24 -1.62
N LEU A 27 -14.58 -0.23 -2.82
CA LEU A 27 -15.74 0.61 -3.12
C LEU A 27 -16.94 0.21 -2.26
N LEU A 28 -17.26 -1.08 -2.18
CA LEU A 28 -18.35 -1.58 -1.33
C LEU A 28 -18.06 -1.35 0.16
N PHE A 29 -16.80 -1.53 0.58
CA PHE A 29 -16.36 -1.23 1.95
C PHE A 29 -16.56 0.25 2.30
N THR A 30 -16.13 1.18 1.44
CA THR A 30 -16.33 2.61 1.65
C THR A 30 -17.81 2.97 1.64
N LEU A 31 -18.59 2.41 0.72
CA LEU A 31 -20.03 2.65 0.67
C LEU A 31 -20.71 2.16 1.97
N GLN A 32 -20.37 0.96 2.43
CA GLN A 32 -20.87 0.43 3.71
C GLN A 32 -20.50 1.35 4.87
N PHE A 33 -19.24 1.81 4.93
CA PHE A 33 -18.80 2.73 5.98
C PHE A 33 -19.58 4.06 5.94
N LEU A 34 -19.71 4.67 4.76
CA LEU A 34 -20.43 5.94 4.59
C LEU A 34 -21.93 5.84 4.91
N LEU A 35 -22.55 4.69 4.62
CA LEU A 35 -23.99 4.50 4.85
C LEU A 35 -24.34 4.17 6.30
N PHE A 36 -23.49 3.38 6.99
CA PHE A 36 -23.84 2.80 8.29
C PHE A 36 -22.98 3.27 9.46
N HIS A 37 -21.80 3.84 9.20
CA HIS A 37 -20.81 4.14 10.22
C HIS A 37 -20.20 5.54 10.06
N PHE A 38 -20.78 6.39 9.20
CA PHE A 38 -20.28 7.75 9.03
C PHE A 38 -20.48 8.55 10.32
N PRO A 39 -19.46 9.27 10.80
CA PRO A 39 -19.53 9.97 12.08
C PRO A 39 -20.66 11.00 12.07
N SER A 40 -21.50 10.94 13.11
CA SER A 40 -22.60 11.88 13.33
C SER A 40 -22.22 13.02 14.29
N VAL A 41 -21.16 12.82 15.08
CA VAL A 41 -20.61 13.77 16.06
C VAL A 41 -19.31 14.38 15.52
N GLN A 42 -19.06 15.66 15.84
CA GLN A 42 -17.89 16.39 15.33
C GLN A 42 -16.55 15.80 15.78
N ASP A 43 -16.48 15.27 16.99
CA ASP A 43 -15.26 14.72 17.57
C ASP A 43 -14.80 13.42 16.87
N ASP A 44 -15.71 12.74 16.18
CA ASP A 44 -15.46 11.48 15.47
C ASP A 44 -15.07 11.69 13.99
N ILE A 45 -15.19 12.94 13.49
CA ILE A 45 -14.87 13.28 12.09
C ILE A 45 -13.43 12.89 11.71
N PRO A 46 -12.37 13.15 12.53
CA PRO A 46 -11.00 12.76 12.18
C PRO A 46 -10.84 11.26 12.00
N GLU A 47 -11.50 10.46 12.83
CA GLU A 47 -11.47 9.01 12.75
C GLU A 47 -12.18 8.51 11.48
N GLY A 48 -13.32 9.10 11.12
CA GLY A 48 -14.04 8.76 9.88
C GLY A 48 -13.25 9.14 8.64
N LEU A 49 -12.61 10.32 8.65
CA LEU A 49 -11.70 10.75 7.59
C LEU A 49 -10.50 9.83 7.45
N ALA A 50 -9.98 9.24 8.53
CA ALA A 50 -8.88 8.28 8.46
C ALA A 50 -9.28 7.01 7.71
N VAL A 51 -10.48 6.47 7.97
CA VAL A 51 -11.02 5.30 7.26
C VAL A 51 -11.25 5.62 5.78
N ILE A 52 -11.81 6.80 5.48
CA ILE A 52 -12.03 7.26 4.11
C ILE A 52 -10.71 7.44 3.38
N ALA A 53 -9.73 8.13 3.96
CA ALA A 53 -8.42 8.36 3.38
C ALA A 53 -7.69 7.04 3.06
N PHE A 54 -7.75 6.07 3.99
CA PHE A 54 -7.24 4.72 3.74
C PHE A 54 -7.94 4.05 2.57
N SER A 55 -9.28 4.00 2.59
CA SER A 55 -10.06 3.30 1.57
C SER A 55 -9.89 3.91 0.17
N VAL A 56 -9.92 5.24 0.07
CA VAL A 56 -9.68 5.99 -1.17
C VAL A 56 -8.25 5.79 -1.65
N GLY A 57 -7.27 5.81 -0.75
CA GLY A 57 -5.88 5.50 -1.07
C GLY A 57 -5.73 4.12 -1.70
N VAL A 58 -6.33 3.10 -1.09
CA VAL A 58 -6.30 1.74 -1.64
C VAL A 58 -7.03 1.64 -2.99
N MET A 59 -8.17 2.31 -3.15
CA MET A 59 -8.89 2.37 -4.43
C MET A 59 -8.07 3.04 -5.53
N LEU A 60 -7.40 4.16 -5.24
CA LEU A 60 -6.54 4.85 -6.19
C LEU A 60 -5.37 3.98 -6.63
N TRP A 61 -4.80 3.19 -5.72
CA TRP A 61 -3.77 2.23 -6.08
C TRP A 61 -4.30 1.16 -7.03
N TYR A 62 -5.43 0.52 -6.71
CA TYR A 62 -6.03 -0.48 -7.60
C TYR A 62 -6.41 0.10 -8.96
N LEU A 63 -6.97 1.30 -8.98
CA LEU A 63 -7.27 2.01 -10.22
C LEU A 63 -5.98 2.28 -11.02
N GLY A 64 -4.91 2.71 -10.36
CA GLY A 64 -3.60 2.89 -10.97
C GLY A 64 -3.05 1.61 -11.59
N VAL A 65 -3.12 0.48 -10.87
CA VAL A 65 -2.71 -0.83 -11.40
C VAL A 65 -3.59 -1.22 -12.59
N PHE A 66 -4.91 -1.07 -12.47
CA PHE A 66 -5.86 -1.44 -13.53
C PHE A 66 -5.64 -0.63 -14.82
N LEU A 67 -5.54 0.70 -14.70
CA LEU A 67 -5.24 1.60 -15.81
C LEU A 67 -3.86 1.27 -16.42
N HIS A 68 -2.86 0.99 -15.58
CA HIS A 68 -1.54 0.57 -16.06
C HIS A 68 -1.62 -0.72 -16.87
N GLN A 69 -2.42 -1.71 -16.47
CA GLN A 69 -2.56 -2.95 -17.26
C GLN A 69 -3.28 -2.73 -18.60
N ILE A 70 -4.28 -1.84 -18.65
CA ILE A 70 -5.00 -1.51 -19.88
C ILE A 70 -4.12 -0.74 -20.86
N PHE A 71 -3.42 0.27 -20.38
CA PHE A 71 -2.63 1.19 -21.20
C PHE A 71 -1.16 0.79 -21.35
N ARG A 72 -0.78 -0.41 -20.89
CA ARG A 72 0.62 -0.85 -20.91
C ARG A 72 1.15 -0.92 -22.34
N ALA A 73 2.10 -0.05 -22.66
CA ALA A 73 2.87 -0.13 -23.89
C ALA A 73 3.75 -1.39 -23.85
N SER A 74 3.80 -2.14 -24.95
CA SER A 74 4.64 -3.35 -25.07
C SER A 74 6.14 -3.07 -24.97
N ASP A 75 6.55 -1.80 -25.11
CA ASP A 75 7.95 -1.36 -25.12
C ASP A 75 8.40 -0.73 -23.79
N GLU A 76 7.62 -0.94 -22.72
CA GLU A 76 7.93 -0.37 -21.42
C GLU A 76 9.14 -1.08 -20.77
N SER A 77 10.17 -0.31 -20.44
CA SER A 77 11.38 -0.83 -19.81
C SER A 77 11.09 -1.46 -18.44
N SER A 78 11.88 -2.49 -18.08
CA SER A 78 11.77 -3.16 -16.78
C SER A 78 11.97 -2.19 -15.61
N THR A 79 12.82 -1.19 -15.79
CA THR A 79 13.13 -0.15 -14.79
C THR A 79 11.96 0.79 -14.54
N ALA A 80 11.25 1.22 -15.59
CA ALA A 80 10.05 2.07 -15.46
C ALA A 80 8.92 1.33 -14.74
N ASN A 81 8.71 0.06 -15.06
CA ASN A 81 7.70 -0.76 -14.38
C ASN A 81 8.06 -0.99 -12.90
N GLN A 82 9.33 -1.20 -12.58
CA GLN A 82 9.79 -1.34 -11.19
C GLN A 82 9.60 -0.03 -10.39
N LEU A 83 9.85 1.13 -11.00
CA LEU A 83 9.62 2.43 -10.37
C LEU A 83 8.13 2.63 -10.02
N LYS A 84 7.22 2.32 -10.95
CA LYS A 84 5.77 2.42 -10.73
C LYS A 84 5.30 1.53 -9.59
N VAL A 85 5.78 0.29 -9.55
CA VAL A 85 5.46 -0.65 -8.46
C VAL A 85 5.98 -0.14 -7.11
N GLN A 86 7.18 0.43 -7.06
CA GLN A 86 7.74 1.04 -5.85
C GLN A 86 6.94 2.26 -5.37
N ALA A 87 6.60 3.18 -6.29
CA ALA A 87 5.77 4.33 -5.98
C ALA A 87 4.39 3.90 -5.45
N GLY A 88 3.78 2.87 -6.06
CA GLY A 88 2.52 2.30 -5.60
C GLY A 88 2.61 1.68 -4.20
N ALA A 89 3.69 0.95 -3.91
CA ALA A 89 3.93 0.35 -2.59
C ALA A 89 4.12 1.42 -1.49
N LEU A 90 4.88 2.48 -1.79
CA LEU A 90 5.04 3.63 -0.90
C LEU A 90 3.71 4.31 -0.59
N PHE A 91 2.93 4.60 -1.64
CA PHE A 91 1.63 5.23 -1.52
C PHE A 91 0.65 4.40 -0.69
N LEU A 92 0.62 3.08 -0.90
CA LEU A 92 -0.19 2.17 -0.10
C LEU A 92 0.24 2.10 1.36
N ASN A 93 1.54 2.02 1.63
CA ASN A 93 2.03 2.00 3.01
C ASN A 93 1.63 3.30 3.72
N CYS A 94 1.78 4.45 3.05
CA CYS A 94 1.39 5.74 3.59
C CYS A 94 -0.09 5.80 3.95
N THR A 95 -0.96 5.41 3.01
CA THR A 95 -2.41 5.44 3.20
C THR A 95 -2.89 4.43 4.25
N ALA A 96 -2.24 3.26 4.36
CA ALA A 96 -2.53 2.27 5.40
C ALA A 96 -2.06 2.68 6.80
N THR A 97 -1.05 3.55 6.90
CA THR A 97 -0.53 4.04 8.19
C THR A 97 -1.45 5.09 8.81
N ILE A 98 -2.23 5.83 8.01
CA ILE A 98 -3.12 6.90 8.49
C ILE A 98 -4.10 6.40 9.57
N PRO A 99 -4.90 5.32 9.35
CA PRO A 99 -5.75 4.77 10.40
C PRO A 99 -4.97 4.34 11.64
N ALA A 100 -3.79 3.73 11.47
CA ALA A 100 -3.00 3.28 12.60
C ALA A 100 -2.58 4.45 13.49
N ILE A 101 -2.14 5.57 12.91
CA ILE A 101 -1.75 6.77 13.68
C ILE A 101 -2.96 7.35 14.43
N VAL A 102 -4.09 7.53 13.72
CA VAL A 102 -5.28 8.17 14.30
C VAL A 102 -5.89 7.32 15.42
N PHE A 103 -6.01 6.01 15.21
CA PHE A 103 -6.60 5.12 16.20
C PHE A 103 -5.65 4.75 17.34
N LEU A 104 -4.32 4.72 17.15
CA LEU A 104 -3.40 4.42 18.25
C LEU A 104 -3.19 5.61 19.20
N PHE A 105 -3.29 6.85 18.70
CA PHE A 105 -2.98 8.05 19.48
C PHE A 105 -4.13 9.05 19.58
N PRO A 106 -5.36 8.66 19.97
CA PRO A 106 -6.52 9.55 19.96
C PRO A 106 -6.35 10.77 20.88
N SER A 107 -5.68 10.60 22.01
CA SER A 107 -5.49 11.66 23.02
C SER A 107 -4.26 12.53 22.78
N GLN A 108 -3.49 12.29 21.70
CA GLN A 108 -2.20 12.95 21.44
C GLN A 108 -2.13 13.54 20.02
N PRO A 109 -2.88 14.63 19.72
CA PRO A 109 -2.97 15.20 18.36
C PRO A 109 -1.63 15.72 17.82
N TRP A 110 -0.75 16.21 18.71
CA TRP A 110 0.59 16.64 18.32
C TRP A 110 1.45 15.49 17.81
N LEU A 111 1.30 14.30 18.41
CA LEU A 111 2.02 13.10 17.99
C LEU A 111 1.49 12.59 16.65
N GLN A 112 0.16 12.62 16.46
CA GLN A 112 -0.47 12.30 15.18
C GLN A 112 0.04 13.20 14.06
N LEU A 113 0.10 14.51 14.31
CA LEU A 113 0.64 15.49 13.36
C LEU A 113 2.12 15.23 13.06
N GLY A 114 2.91 14.92 14.09
CA GLY A 114 4.32 14.58 13.96
C GLY A 114 4.55 13.35 13.06
N TYR A 115 3.84 12.25 13.32
CA TYR A 115 3.97 11.05 12.50
C TYR A 115 3.45 11.23 11.08
N THR A 116 2.30 11.89 10.92
CA THR A 116 1.69 12.11 9.60
C THR A 116 2.56 13.04 8.74
N SER A 117 3.11 14.11 9.32
CA SER A 117 4.02 15.02 8.61
C SER A 117 5.32 14.34 8.20
N ALA A 118 5.95 13.58 9.11
CA ALA A 118 7.15 12.81 8.79
C ALA A 118 6.90 11.82 7.64
N LEU A 119 5.76 11.13 7.67
CA LEU A 119 5.36 10.17 6.65
C LEU A 119 5.15 10.85 5.28
N VAL A 120 4.50 12.02 5.23
CA VAL A 120 4.31 12.79 3.99
C VAL A 120 5.63 13.31 3.44
N VAL A 121 6.50 13.88 4.28
CA VAL A 121 7.81 14.40 3.85
C VAL A 121 8.66 13.30 3.23
N ILE A 122 8.62 12.10 3.80
CA ILE A 122 9.42 10.96 3.33
C ILE A 122 8.81 10.37 2.05
N ALA A 123 7.48 10.26 1.98
CA ALA A 123 6.78 9.85 0.77
C ALA A 123 7.10 10.77 -0.41
N ILE A 124 7.00 12.09 -0.21
CA ILE A 124 7.32 13.09 -1.23
C ILE A 124 8.82 13.11 -1.53
N GLY A 125 9.69 13.01 -0.52
CA GLY A 125 11.15 13.04 -0.69
C GLY A 125 11.73 11.83 -1.41
N SER A 126 11.05 10.68 -1.36
CA SER A 126 11.50 9.43 -1.99
C SER A 126 11.18 9.33 -3.50
N LEU A 127 10.23 10.12 -4.01
CA LEU A 127 9.80 10.14 -5.42
C LEU A 127 10.78 10.87 -6.38
N PRO A 128 11.28 12.09 -6.08
CA PRO A 128 12.00 12.91 -7.06
C PRO A 128 13.38 12.38 -7.41
N GLN A 129 14.07 11.68 -6.50
CA GLN A 129 15.45 11.26 -6.75
C GLN A 129 15.58 10.27 -7.91
N LYS A 130 14.56 9.43 -8.14
CA LYS A 130 14.52 8.51 -9.27
C LYS A 130 13.98 9.14 -10.56
N LEU A 131 12.99 10.02 -10.43
CA LEU A 131 12.42 10.74 -11.57
C LEU A 131 13.47 11.66 -12.22
N LEU A 132 14.27 12.36 -11.40
CA LEU A 132 15.35 13.23 -11.85
C LEU A 132 16.49 12.47 -12.55
N CYS A 133 16.82 11.28 -12.08
CA CYS A 133 17.83 10.43 -12.73
C CYS A 133 17.38 9.89 -14.09
N ASP A 134 16.10 9.54 -14.22
CA ASP A 134 15.51 9.02 -15.47
C ASP A 134 15.48 10.11 -16.55
N VAL A 135 15.15 11.36 -16.18
CA VAL A 135 15.17 12.52 -17.09
C VAL A 135 16.58 12.87 -17.57
N ASN A 136 17.60 12.69 -16.72
CA ASN A 136 18.98 13.08 -17.04
C ASN A 136 19.84 11.95 -17.65
N ASN A 137 19.27 10.79 -17.99
CA ASN A 137 20.02 9.60 -18.46
C ASN A 137 21.22 9.26 -17.57
N GLN A 138 21.13 9.58 -16.27
CA GLN A 138 22.24 9.45 -15.33
C GLN A 138 22.17 8.10 -14.61
N LYS A 139 23.32 7.46 -14.42
CA LYS A 139 23.42 6.17 -13.72
C LYS A 139 23.14 6.38 -12.24
N CYS A 140 21.88 6.19 -11.85
CA CYS A 140 21.43 6.39 -10.49
C CYS A 140 21.93 5.23 -9.60
N PRO A 141 22.42 5.49 -8.37
CA PRO A 141 22.74 4.43 -7.43
C PRO A 141 21.45 3.67 -7.06
N ASP A 142 21.54 2.33 -7.00
CA ASP A 142 20.38 1.47 -6.75
C ASP A 142 19.99 1.44 -5.25
N THR A 143 19.69 2.61 -4.69
CA THR A 143 19.27 2.80 -3.29
C THR A 143 17.78 2.49 -3.07
N SER A 144 17.14 1.90 -4.07
CA SER A 144 15.70 1.72 -4.16
C SER A 144 15.10 0.84 -3.07
N PHE A 145 15.82 -0.24 -2.73
CA PHE A 145 15.44 -1.12 -1.63
C PHE A 145 15.60 -0.45 -0.27
N VAL A 146 16.68 0.33 -0.09
CA VAL A 146 16.98 1.01 1.18
C VAL A 146 15.95 2.11 1.47
N GLN A 147 15.56 2.87 0.45
CA GLN A 147 14.50 3.90 0.57
C GLN A 147 13.14 3.29 0.88
N LEU A 148 12.80 2.17 0.25
CA LEU A 148 11.52 1.51 0.54
C LEU A 148 11.53 0.87 1.94
N ALA A 149 12.62 0.20 2.31
CA ALA A 149 12.80 -0.38 3.64
C ALA A 149 12.76 0.69 4.73
N SER A 150 13.35 1.86 4.51
CA SER A 150 13.28 2.96 5.48
C SER A 150 11.85 3.46 5.66
N VAL A 151 11.06 3.60 4.59
CA VAL A 151 9.65 4.01 4.70
C VAL A 151 8.81 2.97 5.45
N PHE A 152 9.01 1.67 5.20
CA PHE A 152 8.34 0.61 5.96
C PHE A 152 8.75 0.57 7.44
N MET A 153 10.03 0.82 7.74
CA MET A 153 10.51 0.92 9.12
C MET A 153 9.95 2.16 9.83
N LEU A 154 9.80 3.27 9.12
CA LEU A 154 9.21 4.49 9.65
C LEU A 154 7.71 4.35 9.93
N SER A 155 6.97 3.63 9.08
CA SER A 155 5.56 3.33 9.37
C SER A 155 5.40 2.37 10.56
N LEU A 156 6.42 1.57 10.91
CA LEU A 156 6.42 0.76 12.12
C LEU A 156 6.64 1.58 13.41
N THR A 157 7.30 2.73 13.34
CA THR A 157 7.58 3.60 14.51
C THR A 157 6.33 3.91 15.36
N PRO A 158 5.20 4.39 14.79
CA PRO A 158 3.99 4.62 15.59
C PRO A 158 3.43 3.35 16.23
N ILE A 159 3.61 2.17 15.60
CA ILE A 159 3.19 0.90 16.20
C ILE A 159 4.05 0.56 17.41
N ILE A 160 5.38 0.64 17.25
CA ILE A 160 6.33 0.32 18.31
C ILE A 160 6.09 1.25 19.50
N HIS A 161 5.84 2.52 19.23
CA HIS A 161 5.53 3.50 20.27
C HIS A 161 4.20 3.18 20.98
N GLY A 162 3.14 2.89 20.23
CA GLY A 162 1.84 2.54 20.82
C GLY A 162 1.83 1.19 21.55
N LEU A 163 2.72 0.25 21.17
CA LEU A 163 2.92 -1.02 21.88
C LEU A 163 3.86 -0.90 23.09
N ALA A 164 4.70 0.13 23.14
CA ALA A 164 5.62 0.40 24.25
C ALA A 164 4.94 1.16 25.39
N GLU A 165 3.83 1.84 25.13
CA GLU A 165 2.97 2.35 26.20
C GLU A 165 2.41 1.18 27.03
N PRO A 166 2.23 1.35 28.36
CA PRO A 166 1.82 0.27 29.26
C PRO A 166 0.34 -0.07 29.06
N VAL A 167 0.02 -0.70 27.93
CA VAL A 167 -1.31 -1.19 27.61
C VAL A 167 -1.32 -2.69 27.88
N THR A 168 -2.20 -3.11 28.78
CA THR A 168 -2.35 -4.48 29.31
C THR A 168 -2.72 -5.54 28.25
N SER A 169 -2.95 -5.16 27.00
CA SER A 169 -3.17 -6.06 25.86
C SER A 169 -2.76 -5.41 24.54
N ALA A 170 -2.15 -6.19 23.64
CA ALA A 170 -1.73 -5.71 22.33
C ALA A 170 -2.96 -5.33 21.48
N SER A 171 -2.99 -4.08 21.00
CA SER A 171 -4.10 -3.59 20.18
C SER A 171 -4.27 -4.44 18.91
N PRO A 172 -5.48 -4.97 18.61
CA PRO A 172 -5.71 -5.81 17.44
C PRO A 172 -5.41 -5.07 16.12
N LEU A 173 -5.56 -3.74 16.11
CA LEU A 173 -5.19 -2.88 14.99
C LEU A 173 -3.68 -2.83 14.79
N ALA A 174 -2.90 -2.70 15.87
CA ALA A 174 -1.44 -2.69 15.82
C ALA A 174 -0.89 -4.02 15.28
N ILE A 175 -1.47 -5.15 15.70
CA ILE A 175 -1.11 -6.48 15.18
C ILE A 175 -1.46 -6.60 13.70
N ALA A 176 -2.66 -6.18 13.30
CA ALA A 176 -3.10 -6.24 11.91
C ALA A 176 -2.23 -5.38 10.98
N PHE A 177 -1.87 -4.17 11.42
CA PHE A 177 -1.00 -3.27 10.68
C PHE A 177 0.45 -3.79 10.64
N GLY A 178 0.99 -4.29 11.76
CA GLY A 178 2.31 -4.94 11.78
C GLY A 178 2.38 -6.12 10.81
N ARG A 179 1.33 -6.95 10.76
CA ARG A 179 1.21 -8.03 9.77
C ARG A 179 1.19 -7.49 8.34
N LEU A 180 0.44 -6.41 8.07
CA LEU A 180 0.42 -5.78 6.75
C LEU A 180 1.81 -5.33 6.31
N VAL A 181 2.57 -4.68 7.19
CA VAL A 181 3.94 -4.21 6.89
C VAL A 181 4.91 -5.38 6.67
N VAL A 182 4.87 -6.40 7.52
CA VAL A 182 5.74 -7.59 7.38
C VAL A 182 5.41 -8.37 6.10
N VAL A 183 4.14 -8.65 5.84
CA VAL A 183 3.73 -9.37 4.62
C VAL A 183 4.00 -8.53 3.38
N GLY A 184 3.74 -7.22 3.42
CA GLY A 184 3.99 -6.30 2.32
C GLY A 184 5.48 -6.20 1.98
N SER A 185 6.34 -6.02 2.99
CA SER A 185 7.79 -5.98 2.80
C SER A 185 8.35 -7.31 2.28
N LEU A 186 7.90 -8.45 2.81
CA LEU A 186 8.30 -9.77 2.33
C LEU A 186 7.86 -10.00 0.87
N SER A 187 6.61 -9.66 0.55
CA SER A 187 6.06 -9.78 -0.81
C SER A 187 6.84 -8.92 -1.80
N PHE A 188 7.20 -7.72 -1.38
CA PHE A 188 8.01 -6.82 -2.19
C PHE A 188 9.46 -7.32 -2.36
N ALA A 189 10.07 -7.88 -1.31
CA ALA A 189 11.39 -8.50 -1.40
C ALA A 189 11.37 -9.70 -2.38
N LEU A 190 10.31 -10.53 -2.34
CA LEU A 190 10.11 -11.62 -3.29
C LEU A 190 9.97 -11.11 -4.73
N TYR A 191 9.26 -9.99 -4.93
CA TYR A 191 9.17 -9.33 -6.23
C TYR A 191 10.52 -8.84 -6.74
N LEU A 192 11.35 -8.23 -5.89
CA LEU A 192 12.68 -7.75 -6.32
C LEU A 192 13.67 -8.88 -6.58
N LEU A 193 13.66 -9.93 -5.75
CA LEU A 193 14.60 -11.04 -5.86
C LEU A 193 14.27 -11.97 -7.02
N GLN A 194 13.01 -11.96 -7.47
CA GLN A 194 12.47 -12.79 -8.55
C GLN A 194 12.96 -14.26 -8.49
N PRO A 195 12.95 -14.93 -7.32
CA PRO A 195 13.71 -16.16 -7.13
C PRO A 195 13.25 -17.28 -8.08
N LEU A 196 11.93 -17.43 -8.28
CA LEU A 196 11.38 -18.45 -9.18
C LEU A 196 11.65 -18.17 -10.66
N GLU A 197 11.65 -16.90 -11.06
CA GLU A 197 11.92 -16.48 -12.44
C GLU A 197 13.43 -16.62 -12.75
N ARG A 198 14.29 -16.35 -11.75
CA ARG A 198 15.75 -16.48 -11.86
C ARG A 198 16.23 -17.93 -11.92
N ILE A 199 15.51 -18.85 -11.29
CA ILE A 199 15.75 -20.30 -11.35
C ILE A 199 15.21 -20.90 -12.67
N GLY A 200 14.46 -20.13 -13.47
CA GLY A 200 13.94 -20.56 -14.77
C GLY A 200 12.75 -21.53 -14.70
N PHE A 201 12.25 -21.81 -13.50
CA PHE A 201 11.14 -22.76 -13.26
C PHE A 201 9.81 -22.26 -13.85
N VAL A 202 9.60 -20.93 -13.86
CA VAL A 202 8.40 -20.29 -14.41
C VAL A 202 8.82 -19.22 -15.40
N ARG A 203 9.46 -19.63 -16.50
CA ARG A 203 9.93 -18.72 -17.55
C ARG A 203 8.80 -18.05 -18.34
N LEU A 204 7.56 -18.55 -18.18
CA LEU A 204 6.41 -18.12 -18.97
C LEU A 204 5.54 -17.03 -18.32
N TRP A 205 5.58 -16.80 -17.00
CA TRP A 205 4.73 -15.83 -16.28
C TRP A 205 5.54 -15.01 -15.27
N LYS A 206 5.19 -13.73 -15.09
CA LYS A 206 5.73 -12.88 -14.00
C LYS A 206 5.13 -13.27 -12.64
N PHE A 207 5.37 -14.50 -12.20
CA PHE A 207 4.76 -15.10 -11.03
C PHE A 207 5.00 -14.28 -9.75
N SER A 208 6.21 -13.74 -9.60
CA SER A 208 6.58 -12.95 -8.41
C SER A 208 5.73 -11.69 -8.23
N LEU A 209 5.41 -11.01 -9.34
CA LEU A 209 4.56 -9.82 -9.35
C LEU A 209 3.11 -10.14 -8.96
N HIS A 210 2.56 -11.24 -9.48
CA HIS A 210 1.19 -11.66 -9.19
C HIS A 210 1.03 -12.12 -7.74
N VAL A 211 2.00 -12.88 -7.23
CA VAL A 211 2.04 -13.26 -5.81
C VAL A 211 2.09 -12.02 -4.92
N MET A 212 2.90 -11.03 -5.30
CA MET A 212 2.93 -9.75 -4.58
C MET A 212 1.55 -9.10 -4.55
N TYR A 213 0.90 -8.90 -5.70
CA TYR A 213 -0.44 -8.29 -5.74
C TYR A 213 -1.46 -9.08 -4.91
N MET A 214 -1.50 -10.41 -5.02
CA MET A 214 -2.42 -11.26 -4.24
C MET A 214 -2.19 -11.13 -2.73
N MET A 215 -0.94 -11.23 -2.29
CA MET A 215 -0.59 -11.13 -0.87
C MET A 215 -0.93 -9.75 -0.31
N LEU A 216 -0.69 -8.70 -1.10
CA LEU A 216 -0.99 -7.33 -0.72
C LEU A 216 -2.50 -7.09 -0.64
N THR A 217 -3.26 -7.57 -1.62
CA THR A 217 -4.72 -7.53 -1.63
C THR A 217 -5.31 -8.24 -0.43
N TYR A 218 -4.88 -9.48 -0.18
CA TYR A 218 -5.33 -10.23 1.00
C TYR A 218 -5.03 -9.50 2.30
N SER A 219 -3.81 -8.97 2.45
CA SER A 219 -3.39 -8.26 3.65
C SER A 219 -4.18 -6.96 3.87
N LEU A 220 -4.46 -6.22 2.80
CA LEU A 220 -5.28 -5.00 2.83
C LEU A 220 -6.73 -5.30 3.22
N VAL A 221 -7.32 -6.37 2.69
CA VAL A 221 -8.68 -6.83 3.07
C VAL A 221 -8.72 -7.31 4.52
N ALA A 222 -7.66 -7.96 4.99
CA ALA A 222 -7.59 -8.40 6.37
C ALA A 222 -7.37 -7.21 7.33
N TYR A 223 -6.65 -6.18 6.89
CA TYR A 223 -6.42 -4.94 7.64
C TYR A 223 -7.65 -4.04 7.68
N SER A 224 -8.40 -3.91 6.58
CA SER A 224 -9.62 -3.08 6.51
C SER A 224 -10.66 -3.50 7.55
N LYS A 225 -10.77 -4.80 7.85
CA LYS A 225 -11.63 -5.32 8.93
C LYS A 225 -11.20 -4.80 10.30
N ALA A 226 -9.90 -4.78 10.60
CA ALA A 226 -9.38 -4.27 11.86
C ALA A 226 -9.56 -2.76 11.97
N VAL A 227 -9.38 -2.02 10.86
CA VAL A 227 -9.65 -0.58 10.78
C VAL A 227 -11.12 -0.28 11.05
N LEU A 228 -12.04 -1.03 10.43
CA LEU A 228 -13.47 -0.85 10.65
C LEU A 228 -13.87 -1.18 12.09
N GLN A 229 -13.33 -2.26 12.66
CA GLN A 229 -13.58 -2.61 14.07
C GLN A 229 -13.08 -1.53 15.03
N ALA A 230 -11.90 -0.94 14.76
CA ALA A 230 -11.37 0.16 15.56
C ALA A 230 -12.25 1.42 15.46
N ALA A 231 -12.76 1.73 14.27
CA ALA A 231 -13.68 2.84 14.05
C ALA A 231 -15.01 2.64 14.78
N VAL A 232 -15.66 1.48 14.60
CA VAL A 232 -16.96 1.16 15.22
C VAL A 232 -16.86 1.07 16.75
N ALA A 233 -15.72 0.65 17.29
CA ALA A 233 -15.51 0.64 18.74
C ALA A 233 -15.46 2.04 19.37
N ARG A 234 -15.31 3.08 18.56
CA ARG A 234 -15.10 4.47 19.01
C ARG A 234 -16.17 5.45 18.55
N MET A 235 -16.83 5.17 17.43
CA MET A 235 -17.96 5.92 16.90
C MET A 235 -19.27 5.22 17.31
N PRO A 236 -20.00 5.70 18.34
CA PRO A 236 -21.30 5.15 18.73
C PRO A 236 -22.44 5.47 17.74
#